data_AF-A0A2W5VCB4-F1
#
_entry.id   AF-A0A2W5VCB4-F1
#
_cell.length_a   1.000
_cell.length_b   1.000
_cell.length_c   1.000
_cell.angle_alpha   90.00
_cell.angle_beta   90.00
_cell.angle_gamma   90.00
#
_symmetry.space_group_name_H-M   'P 1'
#
loop_
_entity.id
_entity.type
_entity.pdbx_description
1 polymer ?
#
loop_
_entity_poly.entity_id
_entity_poly.type
_entity_poly.pdbx_seq_one_letter_code
_entity_poly.pdbx_strand_id
1 'polypeptide(L)'
;MRRALLLLPLLLAACDFPTRGEQATLCAVQALRSQPGLDRFGSVPPGVERKAQAEAAVYGPGVMGGPHIAWWGLCTHRQRTDTTDMILIGPEPWALTKGGPRAHGRQLSYGTCYHRLEDDGWKTVACRINP
;
A
#
# COMPACT_ATOMS: atom_id res chain seq x y z
N MET A 1 -14.62 -37.86 15.87
CA MET A 1 -13.52 -36.96 15.44
C MET A 1 -13.71 -36.37 14.02
N ARG A 2 -14.95 -36.26 13.49
CA ARG A 2 -15.22 -35.67 12.15
C ARG A 2 -15.72 -34.22 12.16
N ARG A 3 -15.96 -33.63 13.35
CA ARG A 3 -16.49 -32.27 13.48
C ARG A 3 -15.43 -31.17 13.47
N ALA A 4 -14.15 -31.51 13.67
CA ALA A 4 -13.05 -30.54 13.69
C ALA A 4 -12.62 -30.07 12.28
N LEU A 5 -12.86 -30.87 11.23
CA LEU A 5 -12.49 -30.53 9.85
C LEU A 5 -13.43 -29.51 9.17
N LEU A 6 -14.62 -29.27 9.72
CA LEU A 6 -15.59 -28.30 9.18
C LEU A 6 -15.34 -26.85 9.63
N LEU A 7 -14.43 -26.63 10.58
CA LEU A 7 -14.09 -25.30 11.10
C LEU A 7 -12.92 -24.64 10.35
N LEU A 8 -12.13 -25.43 9.61
CA LEU A 8 -11.02 -24.91 8.79
C LEU A 8 -11.45 -23.89 7.70
N PRO A 9 -12.54 -24.11 6.93
CA PRO A 9 -12.94 -23.13 5.91
C PRO A 9 -13.52 -21.84 6.50
N LEU A 10 -14.06 -21.87 7.71
CA LEU A 10 -14.52 -20.68 8.44
C LEU A 10 -13.36 -19.86 9.01
N LEU A 11 -12.27 -20.52 9.43
CA LEU A 11 -11.05 -19.86 9.88
C LEU A 11 -10.28 -19.20 8.72
N LEU A 12 -10.33 -19.78 7.51
CA LEU A 12 -9.74 -19.18 6.30
C LEU A 12 -10.55 -18.00 5.75
N ALA A 13 -11.87 -17.95 6.01
CA ALA A 13 -12.72 -16.81 5.66
C ALA A 13 -12.50 -15.59 6.58
N ALA A 14 -11.82 -15.78 7.71
CA ALA A 14 -11.46 -14.72 8.65
C ALA A 14 -10.07 -14.11 8.39
N CYS A 15 -9.37 -14.56 7.34
CA CYS A 15 -8.18 -13.88 6.88
C CYS A 15 -8.61 -12.74 5.95
N ASP A 16 -8.34 -11.49 6.35
CA ASP A 16 -8.64 -10.27 5.59
C ASP A 16 -7.80 -10.21 4.30
N PHE A 17 -8.25 -10.96 3.29
CA PHE A 17 -7.70 -10.97 1.96
C PHE A 17 -8.37 -9.90 1.10
N PRO A 18 -7.62 -9.13 0.29
CA PRO A 18 -8.22 -8.18 -0.63
C PRO A 18 -9.09 -8.91 -1.65
N THR A 19 -10.24 -8.33 -1.97
CA THR A 19 -11.09 -8.76 -3.08
C THR A 19 -10.32 -8.69 -4.41
N ARG A 20 -10.85 -9.31 -5.47
CA ARG A 20 -10.21 -9.25 -6.81
C ARG A 20 -10.05 -7.82 -7.32
N GLY A 21 -11.03 -6.95 -7.06
CA GLY A 21 -10.99 -5.54 -7.44
C GLY A 21 -9.91 -4.77 -6.69
N GLU A 22 -9.85 -4.96 -5.36
CA GLU A 22 -8.81 -4.35 -4.52
C GLU A 22 -7.41 -4.85 -4.90
N GLN A 23 -7.26 -6.15 -5.18
CA GLN A 23 -6.00 -6.71 -5.64
C GLN A 23 -5.50 -6.06 -6.93
N ALA A 24 -6.40 -5.82 -7.90
CA ALA A 24 -6.05 -5.15 -9.15
C ALA A 24 -5.58 -3.71 -8.91
N THR A 25 -6.28 -2.96 -8.06
CA THR A 25 -5.89 -1.60 -7.66
C THR A 25 -4.54 -1.60 -6.94
N LEU A 26 -4.34 -2.48 -5.95
CA LEU A 26 -3.09 -2.58 -5.21
C LEU A 26 -1.90 -2.90 -6.13
N CYS A 27 -2.06 -3.82 -7.08
CA CYS A 27 -0.99 -4.13 -8.01
C CYS A 27 -0.75 -3.04 -9.05
N ALA A 28 -1.79 -2.31 -9.47
CA ALA A 28 -1.63 -1.15 -10.36
C ALA A 28 -0.83 -0.04 -9.67
N VAL A 29 -1.15 0.28 -8.41
CA VAL A 29 -0.41 1.28 -7.62
C VAL A 29 1.03 0.82 -7.34
N GLN A 30 1.24 -0.44 -6.97
CA GLN A 30 2.61 -0.96 -6.74
C GLN A 30 3.45 -1.00 -8.01
N ALA A 31 2.82 -1.17 -9.19
CA ALA A 31 3.53 -1.19 -10.47
C ALA A 31 4.03 0.20 -10.91
N LEU A 32 3.59 1.27 -10.24
CA LEU A 32 4.13 2.61 -10.44
C LEU A 32 5.62 2.62 -10.06
N ARG A 33 6.44 3.21 -10.92
CA ARG A 33 7.90 3.20 -10.78
C ARG A 33 8.44 4.12 -9.69
N SER A 34 7.58 4.95 -9.10
CA SER A 34 7.96 5.86 -8.04
C SER A 34 8.36 5.13 -6.76
N GLN A 35 9.46 5.57 -6.16
CA GLN A 35 10.09 4.93 -5.02
C GLN A 35 10.03 5.86 -3.80
N PRO A 36 9.15 5.59 -2.80
CA PRO A 36 9.11 6.40 -1.59
C PRO A 36 10.48 6.38 -0.89
N GLY A 37 10.87 7.51 -0.32
CA GLY A 37 12.17 7.68 0.37
C GLY A 37 13.38 7.87 -0.56
N LEU A 38 13.24 7.65 -1.88
CA LEU A 38 14.28 7.94 -2.88
C LEU A 38 13.88 9.10 -3.78
N ASP A 39 12.66 9.06 -4.32
CA ASP A 39 12.19 10.05 -5.26
C ASP A 39 11.73 11.34 -4.59
N ARG A 40 12.03 12.48 -5.24
CA ARG A 40 11.59 13.81 -4.82
C ARG A 40 11.21 14.65 -6.04
N PHE A 41 9.92 14.82 -6.26
CA PHE A 41 9.39 15.62 -7.37
C PHE A 41 7.94 16.01 -7.13
N GLY A 42 7.44 16.92 -7.97
CA GLY A 42 6.06 17.40 -7.90
C GLY A 42 5.79 18.24 -6.66
N SER A 43 4.56 18.74 -6.57
CA SER A 43 4.08 19.46 -5.38
C SER A 43 3.12 18.56 -4.62
N VAL A 44 3.37 18.41 -3.31
CA VAL A 44 2.52 17.61 -2.43
C VAL A 44 1.09 18.18 -2.45
N PRO A 45 0.09 17.38 -2.84
CA PRO A 45 -1.28 17.85 -2.85
C PRO A 45 -1.72 18.26 -1.43
N PRO A 46 -2.21 19.50 -1.24
CA PRO A 46 -2.51 20.02 0.09
C PRO A 46 -3.62 19.21 0.77
N GLY A 47 -3.38 18.78 2.00
CA GLY A 47 -4.37 18.06 2.83
C GLY A 47 -4.64 16.60 2.47
N VAL A 48 -4.18 16.12 1.30
CA VAL A 48 -4.41 14.72 0.85
C VAL A 48 -3.84 13.72 1.84
N GLU A 49 -2.63 13.93 2.34
CA GLU A 49 -2.03 12.97 3.29
C GLU A 49 -2.81 12.88 4.60
N ARG A 50 -3.17 14.03 5.18
CA ARG A 50 -3.95 14.05 6.43
C ARG A 50 -5.29 13.34 6.24
N LYS A 51 -5.94 13.55 5.10
CA LYS A 51 -7.21 12.91 4.79
C LYS A 51 -7.05 11.40 4.57
N ALA A 52 -6.03 10.98 3.82
CA ALA A 52 -5.70 9.57 3.63
C ALA A 52 -5.37 8.86 4.95
N GLN A 53 -4.62 9.49 5.86
CA GLN A 53 -4.34 8.90 7.17
C GLN A 53 -5.61 8.68 8.01
N ALA A 54 -6.65 9.49 7.81
CA ALA A 54 -7.90 9.39 8.54
C ALA A 54 -8.90 8.41 7.91
N GLU A 55 -8.93 8.30 6.57
CA GLU A 55 -10.03 7.66 5.84
C GLU A 55 -9.59 6.49 4.96
N ALA A 56 -8.30 6.35 4.63
CA ALA A 56 -7.86 5.35 3.68
C ALA A 56 -7.88 3.93 4.24
N ALA A 57 -8.14 2.97 3.37
CA ALA A 57 -7.81 1.57 3.64
C ALA A 57 -6.29 1.40 3.58
N VAL A 58 -5.69 0.85 4.64
CA VAL A 58 -4.24 0.71 4.77
C VAL A 58 -3.84 -0.73 4.51
N TYR A 59 -2.85 -0.91 3.63
CA TYR A 59 -2.34 -2.21 3.22
C TYR A 59 -0.82 -2.31 3.41
N GLY A 60 -0.34 -3.48 3.79
CA GLY A 60 1.07 -3.77 4.01
C GLY A 60 1.39 -5.27 3.90
N PRO A 61 2.60 -5.70 4.30
CA PRO A 61 3.04 -7.10 4.20
C PRO A 61 2.33 -8.10 5.14
N GLY A 62 1.28 -7.68 5.87
CA GLY A 62 0.27 -8.59 6.44
C GLY A 62 0.55 -9.20 7.81
N VAL A 63 1.60 -8.78 8.54
CA VAL A 63 1.79 -9.23 9.94
C VAL A 63 2.49 -8.22 10.86
N MET A 64 3.14 -7.18 10.30
CA MET A 64 3.92 -6.20 11.09
C MET A 64 3.27 -4.80 11.18
N GLY A 65 2.05 -4.63 10.68
CA GLY A 65 1.43 -3.31 10.52
C GLY A 65 0.52 -2.84 11.66
N GLY A 66 0.13 -3.74 12.57
CA GLY A 66 -0.88 -3.49 13.58
C GLY A 66 -2.31 -3.88 13.12
N PRO A 67 -3.32 -3.78 14.01
CA PRO A 67 -4.66 -4.33 13.81
C PRO A 67 -5.49 -3.65 12.71
N HIS A 68 -4.99 -2.58 12.08
CA HIS A 68 -5.69 -1.81 11.05
C HIS A 68 -5.01 -1.87 9.68
N ILE A 69 -3.97 -2.70 9.52
CA ILE A 69 -3.24 -2.84 8.25
C ILE A 69 -3.58 -4.19 7.64
N ALA A 70 -4.37 -4.16 6.56
CA ALA A 70 -4.71 -5.33 5.78
C ALA A 70 -3.50 -5.82 4.98
N TRP A 71 -3.51 -7.08 4.58
CA TRP A 71 -2.48 -7.63 3.72
C TRP A 71 -2.66 -7.14 2.27
N TRP A 72 -1.60 -6.64 1.63
CA TRP A 72 -1.67 -6.10 0.26
C TRP A 72 -1.72 -7.15 -0.87
N GLY A 73 -1.83 -8.43 -0.53
CA GLY A 73 -2.02 -9.47 -1.53
C GLY A 73 -0.74 -9.96 -2.24
N LEU A 74 -0.97 -10.66 -3.37
CA LEU A 74 0.07 -11.30 -4.18
C LEU A 74 0.30 -10.53 -5.49
N CYS A 75 0.93 -9.35 -5.39
CA CYS A 75 1.51 -8.72 -6.59
C CYS A 75 2.86 -9.37 -6.91
N THR A 76 3.13 -9.62 -8.20
CA THR A 76 4.40 -10.22 -8.61
C THR A 76 5.57 -9.29 -8.28
N HIS A 77 6.78 -9.82 -8.05
CA HIS A 77 7.96 -8.99 -7.76
C HIS A 77 8.24 -7.93 -8.84
N ARG A 78 7.88 -8.18 -10.10
CA ARG A 78 8.03 -7.20 -11.19
C ARG A 78 7.11 -5.98 -11.03
N GLN A 79 6.01 -6.14 -10.30
CA GLN A 79 5.01 -5.12 -10.03
C GLN A 79 5.22 -4.44 -8.69
N ARG A 80 6.28 -4.75 -7.93
CA ARG A 80 6.50 -4.17 -6.60
C ARG A 80 7.76 -3.34 -6.60
N THR A 81 7.74 -2.21 -5.90
CA THR A 81 8.94 -1.48 -5.55
C THR A 81 9.44 -1.95 -4.20
N ASP A 82 10.75 -2.20 -4.08
CA ASP A 82 11.37 -2.71 -2.85
C ASP A 82 11.35 -1.69 -1.70
N THR A 83 11.00 -0.43 -2.00
CA THR A 83 10.93 0.67 -1.04
C THR A 83 9.53 0.89 -0.48
N THR A 84 8.49 0.23 -1.01
CA THR A 84 7.12 0.39 -0.48
C THR A 84 6.91 -0.53 0.71
N ASP A 85 6.63 0.06 1.87
CA ASP A 85 6.27 -0.64 3.10
C ASP A 85 4.75 -0.65 3.33
N MET A 86 4.06 0.36 2.81
CA MET A 86 2.64 0.59 3.07
C MET A 86 1.96 1.29 1.89
N ILE A 87 0.69 0.94 1.67
CA ILE A 87 -0.18 1.57 0.67
C ILE A 87 -1.43 2.06 1.38
N LEU A 88 -1.81 3.30 1.13
CA LEU A 88 -3.09 3.87 1.56
C LEU A 88 -3.95 4.02 0.30
N ILE A 89 -5.09 3.35 0.23
CA ILE A 89 -6.05 3.50 -0.85
C ILE A 89 -7.19 4.39 -0.35
N GLY A 90 -7.36 5.53 -1.01
CA GLY A 90 -8.36 6.53 -0.66
C GLY A 90 -7.80 7.71 0.16
N PRO A 91 -8.64 8.72 0.43
CA PRO A 91 -9.96 8.92 -0.19
C PRO A 91 -9.84 9.13 -1.70
N GLU A 92 -10.88 8.79 -2.45
CA GLU A 92 -10.86 8.99 -3.90
C GLU A 92 -10.53 10.45 -4.27
N PRO A 93 -9.75 10.68 -5.34
CA PRO A 93 -9.16 9.71 -6.27
C PRO A 93 -7.73 9.27 -5.90
N TRP A 94 -7.36 9.28 -4.62
CA TRP A 94 -5.97 9.18 -4.19
C TRP A 94 -5.54 7.78 -3.75
N ALA A 95 -4.26 7.50 -3.97
CA ALA A 95 -3.52 6.45 -3.28
C ALA A 95 -2.15 6.98 -2.87
N LEU A 96 -1.62 6.52 -1.74
CA LEU A 96 -0.28 6.89 -1.29
C LEU A 96 0.55 5.63 -1.08
N THR A 97 1.80 5.65 -1.53
CA THR A 97 2.80 4.65 -1.12
C THR A 97 3.76 5.29 -0.12
N LYS A 98 4.02 4.58 0.98
CA LYS A 98 4.96 5.01 2.03
C LYS A 98 6.00 3.94 2.27
N GLY A 99 7.20 4.38 2.62
CA GLY A 99 8.32 3.49 2.89
C GLY A 99 9.65 4.15 2.54
N GLY A 100 10.67 3.33 2.39
CA GLY A 100 11.94 3.72 1.85
C GLY A 100 13.01 2.64 1.97
N PRO A 101 14.21 2.91 1.45
CA PRO A 101 15.32 1.96 1.51
C PRO A 101 15.68 1.62 2.96
N ARG A 102 15.96 0.33 3.17
CA ARG A 102 16.51 -0.20 4.42
C ARG A 102 17.91 -0.78 4.17
N ALA A 103 18.79 -0.63 5.15
CA ALA A 103 20.05 -1.36 5.20
C ALA A 103 20.21 -2.00 6.58
N HIS A 104 20.50 -3.31 6.60
CA HIS A 104 20.63 -4.09 7.83
C HIS A 104 19.42 -3.92 8.79
N GLY A 105 18.21 -3.90 8.24
CA GLY A 105 16.97 -3.71 9.00
C GLY A 105 16.69 -2.26 9.44
N ARG A 106 17.64 -1.33 9.28
CA ARG A 106 17.47 0.08 9.63
C ARG A 106 16.91 0.88 8.45
N GLN A 107 15.90 1.70 8.72
CA GLN A 107 15.38 2.68 7.76
C GLN A 107 16.47 3.72 7.46
N LEU A 108 16.83 3.91 6.19
CA LEU A 108 17.81 4.92 5.77
C LEU A 108 17.14 6.25 5.45
N SER A 109 16.02 6.19 4.75
CA SER A 109 15.16 7.32 4.46
C SER A 109 13.72 6.84 4.43
N TYR A 110 12.78 7.70 4.75
CA TYR A 110 11.36 7.39 4.66
C TYR A 110 10.68 8.49 3.86
N GLY A 111 9.72 8.13 3.02
CA GLY A 111 9.04 9.09 2.17
C GLY A 111 7.63 8.68 1.83
N THR A 112 7.00 9.49 1.01
CA THR A 112 5.63 9.31 0.59
C THR A 112 5.50 9.74 -0.86
N CYS A 113 4.98 8.85 -1.70
CA CYS A 113 4.58 9.15 -3.07
C CYS A 113 3.05 9.20 -3.15
N TYR A 114 2.56 10.15 -3.95
CA TYR A 114 1.15 10.47 -4.11
C TYR A 114 0.72 10.08 -5.51
N HIS A 115 -0.32 9.25 -5.56
CA HIS A 115 -0.86 8.71 -6.80
C HIS A 115 -2.30 9.17 -6.96
N ARG A 116 -2.67 9.54 -8.17
CA ARG A 116 -4.02 9.92 -8.53
C ARG A 116 -4.56 8.94 -9.56
N LEU A 117 -5.79 8.49 -9.37
CA LEU A 117 -6.53 7.80 -10.40
C LEU A 117 -7.03 8.81 -11.43
N GLU A 118 -6.60 8.63 -12.67
CA GLU A 118 -7.02 9.38 -13.85
C GLU A 118 -7.75 8.45 -14.83
N ASP A 119 -8.26 8.99 -15.93
CA ASP A 119 -9.05 8.24 -16.92
C ASP A 119 -8.29 7.06 -17.55
N ASP A 120 -6.96 7.18 -17.67
CA ASP A 120 -6.05 6.17 -18.21
C ASP A 120 -5.39 5.29 -17.13
N GLY A 121 -5.74 5.48 -15.86
CA GLY A 121 -5.26 4.69 -14.74
C GLY A 121 -4.51 5.51 -13.69
N TRP A 122 -3.74 4.82 -12.85
CA TRP A 122 -3.01 5.44 -11.76
C TRP A 122 -1.76 6.16 -12.27
N LYS A 123 -1.52 7.38 -11.77
CA LYS A 123 -0.28 8.15 -12.03
C LYS A 123 0.30 8.71 -10.75
N THR A 124 1.63 8.67 -10.64
CA THR A 124 2.34 9.37 -9.56
C THR A 124 2.48 10.85 -9.89
N VAL A 125 1.93 11.70 -9.03
CA VAL A 125 1.94 13.16 -9.23
C VAL A 125 2.99 13.88 -8.38
N ALA A 126 3.40 13.27 -7.28
CA ALA A 126 4.43 13.83 -6.40
C ALA A 126 5.09 12.73 -5.56
N CYS A 127 6.33 12.98 -5.15
CA CYS A 127 7.02 12.23 -4.10
C CYS A 127 7.77 13.20 -3.19
N ARG A 128 7.76 12.91 -1.89
CA ARG A 128 8.55 13.63 -0.89
C ARG A 128 9.35 12.67 -0.02
N ILE A 129 10.49 13.15 0.43
CA ILE A 129 11.24 12.54 1.53
C ILE A 129 10.73 13.19 2.81
N ASN A 130 10.31 12.37 3.77
CA ASN A 130 9.85 12.84 5.07
C ASN A 130 11.11 13.11 5.93
N PRO A 131 11.21 14.31 6.54
CA PRO A 131 12.33 14.66 7.40
C PRO A 131 12.32 13.85 8.71
#